data_AF-A0A167Z0X2-F1
#
_entry.id   AF-A0A167Z0X2-F1
#
_cell.length_a   1.000
_cell.length_b   1.000
_cell.length_c   1.000
_cell.angle_alpha   90.00
_cell.angle_beta   90.00
_cell.angle_gamma   90.00
#
_symmetry.space_group_name_H-M   'P 1'
#
loop_
_entity.id
_entity.type
_entity.pdbx_description
1 polymer ?
#
loop_
_entity_poly.entity_id
_entity_poly.type
_entity_poly.pdbx_seq_one_letter_code
_entity_poly.pdbx_strand_id
1 'polypeptide(L)'
;MPNLLKVAVPAVSLLIAFLAYSSQILFLYIAPHPLTRDQTIKLNLLVACIWVSYYKACTTDPGNVPPDWMNSEPLPKRSGSHGMTGTDRLRWCRKCNLFKPPRTHHCKTCNK
;
A
#
# COMPACT_ATOMS: atom_id res chain seq x y z
N MET A 1 17.18 -3.08 -1.33
CA MET A 1 18.01 -2.68 -2.48
C MET A 1 17.24 -1.63 -3.28
N PRO A 2 17.74 -0.38 -3.39
CA PRO A 2 16.98 0.74 -3.99
C PRO A 2 16.66 0.53 -5.47
N ASN A 3 17.46 -0.27 -6.17
CA ASN A 3 17.26 -0.55 -7.60
C ASN A 3 16.06 -1.46 -7.86
N LEU A 4 15.71 -2.36 -6.93
CA LEU A 4 14.57 -3.26 -7.07
C LEU A 4 13.23 -2.49 -7.03
N LEU A 5 13.13 -1.47 -6.17
CA LEU A 5 11.94 -0.61 -6.10
C LEU A 5 11.73 0.21 -7.38
N LYS A 6 12.82 0.63 -8.04
CA LYS A 6 12.74 1.38 -9.31
C LYS A 6 12.18 0.54 -10.46
N VAL A 7 12.46 -0.76 -10.46
CA VAL A 7 12.00 -1.70 -11.51
C VAL A 7 10.65 -2.32 -11.17
N ALA A 8 10.27 -2.38 -9.89
CA ALA A 8 9.02 -3.00 -9.46
C ALA A 8 7.78 -2.37 -10.11
N VAL A 9 7.68 -1.04 -10.13
CA VAL A 9 6.52 -0.34 -10.70
C VAL A 9 6.34 -0.60 -12.20
N PRO A 10 7.36 -0.40 -13.07
CA PRO A 10 7.21 -0.70 -14.49
C PRO A 10 7.00 -2.20 -14.73
N ALA A 11 7.66 -3.09 -14.00
CA ALA A 11 7.49 -4.54 -14.17
C ALA A 11 6.06 -5.00 -13.86
N VAL A 12 5.47 -4.54 -12.75
CA VAL A 12 4.08 -4.89 -12.40
C VAL A 12 3.08 -4.20 -13.34
N SER A 13 3.37 -2.98 -13.79
CA SER A 13 2.54 -2.32 -14.81
C SER A 13 2.51 -3.11 -16.12
N LEU A 14 3.66 -3.61 -16.57
CA LEU A 14 3.76 -4.49 -17.74
C LEU A 14 3.03 -5.82 -17.51
N LEU A 15 3.11 -6.38 -16.30
CA LEU A 15 2.36 -7.60 -15.96
C LEU A 15 0.84 -7.37 -16.01
N ILE A 16 0.35 -6.27 -15.43
CA ILE A 16 -1.08 -5.90 -15.48
C ILE A 16 -1.52 -5.73 -16.93
N ALA A 17 -0.75 -4.99 -17.73
CA ALA A 17 -1.04 -4.78 -19.15
C ALA A 17 -1.06 -6.10 -19.93
N PHE A 18 -0.05 -6.95 -19.71
CA PHE A 18 0.02 -8.26 -20.36
C PHE A 18 -1.21 -9.10 -20.03
N LEU A 19 -1.54 -9.29 -18.75
CA LEU A 19 -2.69 -10.11 -18.34
C LEU A 19 -4.02 -9.54 -18.84
N ALA A 20 -4.21 -8.22 -18.75
CA ALA A 20 -5.46 -7.56 -19.14
C ALA A 20 -5.68 -7.57 -20.66
N TYR A 21 -4.70 -7.17 -21.46
CA TYR A 21 -4.88 -6.98 -22.90
C TYR A 21 -4.64 -8.26 -23.70
N SER A 22 -3.71 -9.13 -23.28
CA SER A 22 -3.53 -10.42 -23.96
C SER A 22 -4.76 -11.32 -23.80
N SER A 23 -5.42 -11.31 -22.64
CA SER A 23 -6.67 -12.06 -22.44
C SER A 23 -7.80 -11.52 -23.33
N GLN A 24 -7.94 -10.20 -23.45
CA GLN A 24 -8.90 -9.57 -24.36
C GLN A 24 -8.65 -9.96 -25.83
N ILE A 25 -7.39 -9.94 -26.27
CA ILE A 25 -7.00 -10.37 -27.62
C ILE A 25 -7.34 -11.85 -27.80
N LEU A 26 -6.98 -12.70 -26.83
CA LEU A 26 -7.22 -14.13 -26.88
C LEU A 26 -8.71 -14.47 -27.03
N PHE A 27 -9.59 -13.75 -26.33
CA PHE A 27 -11.03 -13.94 -26.43
C PHE A 27 -11.62 -13.59 -27.81
N LEU A 28 -10.91 -12.86 -28.66
CA LEU A 28 -11.31 -12.67 -30.06
C LEU A 28 -11.08 -13.91 -30.92
N TYR A 29 -10.19 -14.81 -30.49
CA TYR A 29 -9.75 -15.97 -31.27
C TYR A 29 -10.24 -17.32 -30.71
N ILE A 30 -10.85 -17.36 -29.52
CA ILE A 30 -11.39 -18.58 -28.90
C ILE A 30 -12.89 -18.73 -29.19
N ALA A 31 -13.32 -19.94 -29.58
CA ALA A 31 -14.73 -20.31 -29.76
C ALA A 31 -15.44 -20.57 -28.40
N PRO A 32 -16.76 -20.29 -28.25
CA PRO A 32 -17.77 -20.17 -29.31
C PRO A 32 -18.18 -18.75 -29.72
N HIS A 33 -17.69 -17.69 -29.07
CA HIS A 33 -17.96 -16.31 -29.49
C HIS A 33 -17.03 -15.33 -28.73
N PRO A 34 -16.64 -14.18 -29.31
CA PRO A 34 -16.00 -13.11 -28.55
C PRO A 34 -16.89 -12.64 -27.38
N LEU A 35 -16.29 -11.95 -26.41
CA LEU A 35 -17.06 -11.40 -25.28
C LEU A 35 -18.22 -10.52 -25.77
N THR A 36 -19.40 -10.77 -25.21
CA THR A 36 -20.57 -9.90 -25.40
C THR A 36 -20.25 -8.48 -24.91
N ARG A 37 -20.89 -7.45 -25.48
CA ARG A 37 -20.66 -6.04 -25.09
C ARG A 37 -20.66 -5.81 -23.58
N ASP A 38 -21.62 -6.40 -22.88
CA ASP A 38 -21.74 -6.28 -21.42
C ASP A 38 -20.55 -6.90 -20.67
N GLN A 39 -20.04 -8.04 -21.14
CA GLN A 39 -18.87 -8.69 -20.55
C GLN A 39 -17.62 -7.86 -20.79
N THR A 40 -17.47 -7.30 -22.00
CA THR A 40 -16.37 -6.40 -22.34
C THR A 40 -16.38 -5.13 -21.50
N ILE A 41 -17.56 -4.54 -21.26
CA ILE A 41 -17.70 -3.37 -20.38
C ILE A 41 -17.30 -3.74 -18.94
N LYS A 42 -17.84 -4.84 -18.40
CA LYS A 42 -17.50 -5.30 -17.04
C LYS A 42 -16.00 -5.56 -16.89
N LEU A 43 -15.39 -6.23 -17.87
CA LEU A 43 -13.96 -6.51 -17.88
C LEU A 43 -13.13 -5.22 -17.88
N ASN A 44 -13.46 -4.26 -18.76
CA ASN A 44 -12.72 -3.00 -18.84
C ASN A 44 -12.92 -2.13 -17.59
N LEU A 45 -14.10 -2.16 -16.96
CA LEU A 45 -14.33 -1.52 -15.67
C LEU A 45 -13.42 -2.12 -14.58
N LEU A 46 -13.31 -3.44 -14.52
CA LEU A 46 -12.43 -4.11 -13.56
C LEU A 46 -10.95 -3.80 -13.83
N VAL A 47 -10.53 -3.78 -15.10
CA VAL A 47 -9.16 -3.39 -15.50
C VAL A 47 -8.87 -1.94 -15.10
N ALA A 48 -9.82 -1.02 -15.30
CA ALA A 48 -9.69 0.35 -14.85
C ALA A 48 -9.56 0.45 -13.32
N CYS A 49 -10.36 -0.31 -12.56
CA CYS A 49 -10.23 -0.38 -11.10
C CYS A 49 -8.86 -0.88 -10.64
N ILE A 50 -8.28 -1.87 -11.33
CA ILE A 50 -6.93 -2.36 -11.05
C ILE A 50 -5.91 -1.25 -11.29
N TRP A 51 -5.96 -0.58 -12.45
CA TRP A 51 -5.05 0.52 -12.77
C TRP A 51 -5.14 1.67 -11.77
N VAL A 52 -6.36 2.11 -11.42
CA VAL A 52 -6.59 3.18 -10.44
C VAL A 52 -6.06 2.78 -9.07
N SER A 53 -6.36 1.56 -8.62
CA SER A 53 -5.91 1.08 -7.31
C SER A 53 -4.39 0.97 -7.25
N TYR A 54 -3.77 0.43 -8.30
CA TYR A 54 -2.31 0.31 -8.38
C TYR A 54 -1.62 1.66 -8.46
N TYR A 55 -2.12 2.58 -9.29
CA TYR A 55 -1.62 3.95 -9.38
C TYR A 55 -1.65 4.64 -8.01
N LYS A 56 -2.78 4.57 -7.30
CA LYS A 56 -2.89 5.14 -5.96
C LYS A 56 -1.92 4.46 -4.98
N ALA A 57 -1.81 3.13 -5.01
CA ALA A 57 -0.88 2.42 -4.13
C ALA A 57 0.59 2.84 -4.33
N CYS A 58 0.99 3.15 -5.56
CA CYS A 58 2.36 3.55 -5.89
C CYS A 58 2.66 5.04 -5.65
N THR A 59 1.65 5.91 -5.74
CA THR A 59 1.85 7.38 -5.70
C THR A 59 1.36 8.04 -4.42
N THR A 60 0.56 7.35 -3.60
CA THR A 60 0.10 7.89 -2.32
C THR A 60 1.26 7.97 -1.34
N ASP A 61 1.44 9.14 -0.72
CA ASP A 61 2.46 9.33 0.31
C ASP A 61 2.22 8.39 1.51
N PRO A 62 3.26 7.73 2.08
CA PRO A 62 3.11 6.84 3.24
C PRO A 62 2.62 7.50 4.53
N GLY A 63 2.44 8.82 4.54
CA GLY A 63 2.12 9.62 5.71
C GLY A 63 3.38 10.13 6.44
N ASN A 64 3.17 11.07 7.34
CA ASN A 64 4.19 11.62 8.25
C ASN A 64 3.62 11.71 9.66
N VAL A 65 4.51 11.73 10.66
CA VAL A 65 4.11 11.90 12.06
C VAL A 65 3.83 13.39 12.31
N PRO A 66 2.64 13.76 12.85
CA PRO A 66 2.35 15.15 13.23
C PRO A 66 3.30 15.66 14.33
N PRO A 67 3.71 16.94 14.33
CA PRO A 67 4.63 17.51 15.31
C PRO A 67 4.19 17.31 16.77
N ASP A 68 2.89 17.47 17.05
CA ASP A 68 2.33 17.44 18.40
C ASP A 68 1.56 16.14 18.73
N TRP A 69 1.89 15.02 18.05
CA TRP A 69 1.15 13.77 18.22
C TRP A 69 1.12 13.26 19.68
N MET A 70 2.14 13.60 20.47
CA MET A 70 2.24 13.22 21.88
C MET A 70 1.25 13.98 22.78
N ASN A 71 0.82 15.17 22.35
CA ASN A 71 -0.13 16.02 23.08
C ASN A 71 -1.58 15.80 22.60
N SER A 72 -1.77 15.26 21.39
CA SER A 72 -3.09 15.07 20.77
C SER A 72 -3.79 13.76 21.14
N GLU A 73 -3.06 12.76 21.63
CA GLU A 73 -3.61 11.45 21.99
C GLU A 73 -3.60 11.28 23.53
N PRO A 74 -4.68 10.76 24.15
CA PRO A 74 -4.64 10.37 25.54
C PRO A 74 -3.58 9.27 25.69
N LEU A 75 -2.40 9.64 26.22
CA LEU A 75 -1.37 8.67 26.57
C LEU A 75 -2.02 7.56 27.41
N PRO A 76 -1.72 6.27 27.15
CA PRO A 76 -2.17 5.21 28.05
C PRO A 76 -1.70 5.57 29.45
N LYS A 77 -2.66 5.73 30.37
CA LYS A 77 -2.41 6.14 31.75
C LYS A 77 -1.32 5.24 32.33
N ARG A 78 -0.24 5.84 32.83
CA ARG A 78 0.78 5.16 33.64
C ARG A 78 0.15 4.73 34.97
N SER A 79 -0.64 3.67 34.95
CA SER A 79 -1.18 3.05 36.15
C SER A 79 -0.12 2.14 36.74
N GLY A 80 0.18 2.35 38.02
CA GLY A 80 1.22 1.63 38.75
C GLY A 80 1.02 0.11 38.80
N SER A 81 2.15 -0.57 39.00
CA SER A 81 2.27 -1.82 39.76
C SER A 81 1.43 -3.05 39.36
N HIS A 82 1.26 -3.36 38.07
CA HIS A 82 1.04 -4.75 37.66
C HIS A 82 1.70 -5.04 36.30
N GLY A 83 2.31 -6.22 36.20
CA GLY A 83 3.22 -6.65 35.13
C GLY A 83 2.85 -6.18 33.72
N MET A 84 3.61 -5.22 33.22
CA MET A 84 3.44 -4.65 31.89
C MET A 84 3.92 -5.68 30.85
N THR A 85 2.99 -6.36 30.18
CA THR A 85 3.30 -7.07 28.94
C THR A 85 3.89 -6.06 27.95
N GLY A 86 4.97 -6.41 27.24
CA GLY A 86 5.92 -5.49 26.57
C GLY A 86 5.40 -4.53 25.48
N THR A 87 4.09 -4.27 25.41
CA THR A 87 3.39 -3.46 24.42
C THR A 87 3.10 -2.02 24.89
N ASP A 88 3.17 -1.70 26.18
CA ASP A 88 2.73 -0.39 26.72
C ASP A 88 3.84 0.63 26.99
N ARG A 89 5.07 0.34 26.56
CA ARG A 89 6.17 1.31 26.59
C ARG A 89 6.19 2.07 25.27
N LEU A 90 6.06 3.39 25.31
CA LEU A 90 6.26 4.24 24.12
C LEU A 90 7.59 3.86 23.45
N ARG A 91 7.52 3.47 22.18
CA ARG A 91 8.69 2.96 21.44
C ARG A 91 9.47 4.14 20.86
N TRP A 92 10.79 4.17 21.04
CA TRP A 92 11.65 5.23 20.51
C TRP A 92 12.18 4.92 19.11
N CYS A 93 12.27 5.92 18.24
CA CYS A 93 13.00 5.84 16.97
C CYS A 93 14.36 6.53 17.09
N ARG A 94 15.46 5.76 17.09
CA ARG A 94 16.82 6.33 17.13
C ARG A 94 17.18 7.18 15.90
N LYS A 95 16.63 6.86 14.73
CA LYS A 95 16.95 7.56 13.48
C LYS A 95 16.24 8.90 13.33
N CYS A 96 14.99 8.97 13.81
CA CYS A 96 14.17 10.18 13.74
C CYS A 96 14.23 11.00 15.05
N ASN A 97 14.91 10.48 16.08
CA ASN A 97 15.04 11.08 17.41
C ASN A 97 13.69 11.50 18.03
N LEU A 98 12.65 10.65 17.86
CA LEU A 98 11.29 10.90 18.32
C LEU A 98 10.63 9.62 18.84
N PHE A 99 9.65 9.79 19.73
CA PHE A 99 8.77 8.69 20.16
C PHE A 99 7.80 8.32 19.04
N LYS A 100 7.58 7.02 18.82
CA LYS A 100 6.71 6.50 17.77
C LYS A 100 5.25 6.45 18.25
N PRO A 101 4.29 7.03 17.50
CA PRO A 101 2.87 6.78 17.72
C PRO A 101 2.51 5.28 17.66
N PRO A 102 1.40 4.85 18.27
CA PRO A 102 0.93 3.47 18.18
C PRO A 102 0.78 3.04 16.70
N ARG A 103 1.13 1.78 16.40
CA ARG A 103 1.12 1.18 15.04
C ARG A 103 2.09 1.78 14.00
N THR A 104 2.87 2.81 14.32
CA THR A 104 3.84 3.40 13.37
C THR A 104 5.21 2.72 13.41
N HIS A 105 5.89 2.70 12.27
CA HIS A 105 7.22 2.11 12.09
C HIS A 105 8.07 3.01 11.19
N HIS A 106 9.36 3.14 11.50
CA HIS A 106 10.31 3.86 10.65
C HIS A 106 10.65 3.01 9.42
N CYS A 107 10.42 3.55 8.24
CA CYS A 107 10.80 2.97 6.97
C CYS A 107 12.19 3.50 6.57
N LYS A 108 13.17 2.60 6.44
CA LYS A 108 14.52 2.97 5.97
C LYS A 108 14.50 3.54 4.54
N THR A 109 13.58 3.08 3.70
CA THR A 109 13.48 3.49 2.29
C THR A 109 12.85 4.88 2.15
N CYS A 110 11.76 5.14 2.88
CA CYS A 110 11.09 6.45 2.87
C CYS A 110 11.77 7.47 3.78
N ASN A 111 12.65 7.01 4.67
CA ASN A 111 13.35 7.80 5.69
C ASN A 111 12.41 8.59 6.61
N LYS A 112 11.31 7.96 7.00
CA LYS A 112 10.31 8.47 7.94
C LYS A 112 9.75 7.33 8.76
#